data_AF-A0A924U3B4-F1
#
_entry.id   AF-A0A924U3B4-F1
#
_cell.length_a   1.000
_cell.length_b   1.000
_cell.length_c   1.000
_cell.angle_alpha   90.00
_cell.angle_beta   90.00
_cell.angle_gamma   90.00
#
_symmetry.space_group_name_H-M   'P 1'
#
loop_
_entity.id
_entity.type
_entity.pdbx_description
1 polymer ?
#
loop_
_entity_poly.entity_id
_entity_poly.type
_entity_poly.pdbx_seq_one_letter_code
_entity_poly.pdbx_strand_id
1 'polypeptide(L)' 'GRMAFVRSPDGISVELLQAGRALAPAQPWMSMPNVGAW' A
#
# COMPACT_ATOMS: atom_id res chain seq x y z
N GLY A 1 -2.54 -5.39 11.92
CA GLY A 1 -1.65 -4.50 11.17
C GLY A 1 -2.05 -4.58 9.71
N ARG A 2 -2.05 -3.46 8.98
CA ARG A 2 -2.28 -3.49 7.54
C ARG A 2 -0.95 -3.89 6.89
N MET A 3 -0.96 -4.97 6.11
CA MET A 3 0.19 -5.46 5.34
C MET A 3 -0.12 -5.22 3.87
N ALA A 4 0.86 -4.74 3.11
CA ALA A 4 0.73 -4.55 1.67
C ALA A 4 1.89 -5.23 0.95
N PHE A 5 1.60 -5.82 -0.21
CA PHE A 5 2.58 -6.45 -1.08
C PHE A 5 2.70 -5.64 -2.36
N VAL A 6 3.94 -5.37 -2.76
CA VAL A 6 4.27 -4.69 -4.01
C VAL A 6 5.25 -5.56 -4.77
N ARG A 7 5.00 -5.79 -6.06
CA ARG A 7 5.95 -6.46 -6.95
C ARG A 7 6.58 -5.44 -7.88
N SER A 8 7.91 -5.35 -7.88
CA SER A 8 8.64 -4.46 -8.78
C SER A 8 8.63 -5.01 -10.23
N PRO A 9 8.89 -4.16 -11.24
CA PRO A 9 9.09 -4.62 -12.62
C PRO A 9 10.18 -5.68 -12.78
N ASP A 10 11.21 -5.64 -11.91
CA ASP A 10 12.30 -6.62 -11.88
C ASP A 10 11.91 -7.94 -11.19
N GLY A 11 10.65 -8.08 -10.77
CA GLY A 11 10.10 -9.29 -10.16
C GLY A 11 10.36 -9.43 -8.66
N ILE A 12 10.95 -8.42 -8.01
CA ILE A 12 11.22 -8.43 -6.56
C ILE A 12 9.91 -8.19 -5.81
N SER A 13 9.64 -9.01 -4.80
CA SER A 13 8.48 -8.83 -3.91
C SER A 13 8.88 -8.04 -2.67
N VAL A 14 8.14 -6.97 -2.38
CA VAL A 14 8.33 -6.09 -1.23
C VAL A 14 7.12 -6.21 -0.32
N GLU A 15 7.39 -6.45 0.96
CA GLU A 15 6.39 -6.48 2.02
C GLU A 15 6.46 -5.20 2.85
N LEU A 16 5.35 -4.47 2.93
CA LEU A 16 5.22 -3.27 3.74
C LEU A 16 4.55 -3.63 5.06
N LEU A 17 5.36 -3.63 6.13
CA LEU A 17 4.91 -3.82 7.50
C LEU A 17 4.77 -2.47 8.21
N GLN A 18 3.55 -2.14 8.60
CA GLN A 18 3.33 -0.95 9.40
C GLN A 18 3.72 -1.19 10.86
N ALA A 19 4.67 -0.40 11.36
CA ALA A 19 4.96 -0.31 12.78
C ALA A 19 3.90 0.54 13.51
N GLY A 20 3.54 0.14 14.73
CA GLY A 20 2.58 0.88 15.56
C GLY A 20 1.11 0.70 15.15
N ARG A 21 0.25 1.59 15.65
CA ARG A 21 -1.20 1.54 15.38
C ARG A 21 -1.52 2.06 13.99
N ALA A 22 -2.55 1.49 13.37
CA ALA A 22 -3.07 1.98 12.09
C ALA A 22 -3.42 3.47 12.20
N LEU A 23 -2.93 4.27 11.26
CA LEU A 23 -3.32 5.66 11.16
C LEU A 23 -4.74 5.74 10.60
N ALA A 24 -5.47 6.81 10.97
CA ALA A 24 -6.75 7.10 10.35
C ALA A 24 -6.56 7.36 8.84
N PRO A 25 -7.50 6.92 7.97
CA PRO A 25 -7.43 7.24 6.55
C PRO A 25 -7.37 8.76 6.33
N ALA A 26 -6.54 9.20 5.38
CA ALA A 26 -6.29 10.63 5.13
C ALA A 26 -6.41 10.96 3.63
N GLN A 27 -6.69 12.22 3.34
CA GLN A 27 -6.66 12.75 1.97
C GLN A 27 -5.19 12.93 1.49
N PRO A 28 -4.90 12.75 0.19
CA PRO A 28 -5.83 12.43 -0.90
C PRO A 28 -6.18 10.94 -1.02
N TRP A 29 -5.47 10.05 -0.30
CA TRP A 29 -5.53 8.60 -0.44
C TRP A 29 -6.93 8.01 -0.25
N MET A 30 -7.76 8.67 0.58
CA MET A 30 -9.15 8.26 0.82
C MET A 30 -10.04 8.42 -0.43
N SER A 31 -9.83 9.46 -1.25
CA SER A 31 -10.61 9.68 -2.48
C SER A 31 -9.86 9.34 -3.77
N MET A 32 -8.62 8.87 -3.66
CA MET A 32 -7.80 8.58 -4.82
C MET A 32 -8.33 7.31 -5.53
N PRO A 33 -8.64 7.37 -6.84
CA PRO A 33 -9.07 6.19 -7.56
C PRO A 33 -7.94 5.16 -7.64
N ASN A 34 -8.30 3.89 -7.72
CA ASN A 34 -7.33 2.84 -8.00
C ASN A 34 -6.71 3.07 -9.38
N VAL A 35 -5.39 3.08 -9.44
CA VAL A 35 -4.61 3.25 -10.68
C VAL A 35 -3.75 2.02 -10.91
N GLY A 36 -3.66 1.56 -12.16
CA GLY A 36 -2.90 0.37 -12.56
C GLY A 36 -3.78 -0.77 -13.07
N ALA A 37 -3.13 -1.81 -13.57
CA ALA A 37 -3.75 -3.08 -13.95
C ALA A 37 -3.32 -4.14 -12.92
N TRP A 38 -4.26 -5.01 -12.52
CA TRP A 38 -4.04 -6.11 -11.57
C TRP A 38 -3.61 -7.38 -12.29
#